data_AF-A0A235IN45-F1
#
_entry.id   AF-A0A235IN45-F1
#
_cell.length_a   1.000
_cell.length_b   1.000
_cell.length_c   1.000
_cell.angle_alpha   90.00
_cell.angle_beta   90.00
_cell.angle_gamma   90.00
#
_symmetry.space_group_name_H-M   'P 1'
#
loop_
_entity.id
_entity.type
_entity.pdbx_description
1 polymer ?
#
loop_
_entity_poly.entity_id
_entity_poly.type
_entity_poly.pdbx_seq_one_letter_code
_entity_poly.pdbx_strand_id
1 'polypeptide(L)' 'MIVALLYLVLAGAYLLVIPIAVLLYLKQRWYVASSIERLLMYFLVFFFFPGLLVLSPFVNFRPQRRQIQV' A
#
# COMPACT_ATOMS: atom_id res chain seq x y z
N MET A 1 -3.56 -18.92 -25.01
CA MET A 1 -4.33 -18.35 -23.87
C MET A 1 -3.50 -18.14 -22.61
N ILE A 2 -2.49 -18.98 -22.32
CA ILE A 2 -1.66 -18.87 -21.10
C ILE A 2 -0.98 -17.49 -20.92
N VAL A 3 -0.51 -16.87 -22.01
CA VAL A 3 0.12 -15.55 -21.98
C VAL A 3 -0.86 -14.46 -21.52
N ALA A 4 -2.10 -14.48 -22.01
CA ALA A 4 -3.12 -13.51 -21.59
C ALA A 4 -3.46 -13.66 -20.10
N LEU A 5 -3.59 -14.90 -19.61
CA LEU A 5 -3.83 -15.18 -18.20
C LEU A 5 -2.65 -14.72 -17.34
N LEU A 6 -1.41 -14.94 -17.80
CA LEU A 6 -0.21 -14.46 -17.11
C LEU A 6 -0.26 -12.93 -16.92
N TYR A 7 -0.53 -12.17 -17.99
CA TYR A 7 -0.61 -10.71 -17.88
C TYR A 7 -1.79 -10.24 -17.03
N LEU A 8 -2.93 -10.94 -17.07
CA LEU A 8 -4.06 -10.64 -16.19
C LEU A 8 -3.67 -10.80 -14.71
N VAL A 9 -3.01 -11.91 -14.36
CA VAL A 9 -2.55 -12.18 -13.00
C VAL A 9 -1.51 -11.15 -12.56
N LEU A 10 -0.54 -10.83 -13.42
CA LEU A 10 0.48 -9.81 -13.14
C LEU A 10 -0.16 -8.43 -12.94
N ALA A 11 -1.13 -8.05 -13.78
CA ALA A 11 -1.85 -6.79 -13.64
C ALA A 11 -2.67 -6.74 -12.35
N GLY A 12 -3.38 -7.82 -12.01
CA GLY A 12 -4.13 -7.92 -10.75
C GLY A 12 -3.22 -7.84 -9.52
N ALA A 13 -2.06 -8.51 -9.57
CA ALA A 13 -1.06 -8.42 -8.51
C ALA A 13 -0.51 -7.00 -8.36
N TYR A 14 -0.18 -6.34 -9.48
CA TYR A 14 0.41 -5.00 -9.51
C TYR A 14 -0.56 -3.89 -9.12
N LEU A 15 -1.84 -3.98 -9.52
CA LEU A 15 -2.84 -2.94 -9.28
C LEU A 15 -3.62 -3.11 -7.96
N LEU A 16 -3.74 -4.33 -7.45
CA LEU A 16 -4.57 -4.61 -6.27
C LEU A 16 -3.78 -5.24 -5.13
N VAL A 17 -3.19 -6.42 -5.35
CA VAL A 17 -2.63 -7.23 -4.26
C VAL A 17 -1.43 -6.55 -3.60
N ILE A 18 -0.42 -6.14 -4.39
CA ILE A 18 0.79 -5.52 -3.87
C ILE A 18 0.52 -4.11 -3.31
N PRO A 19 -0.26 -3.23 -3.98
CA PRO A 19 -0.63 -1.94 -3.41
C PRO A 19 -1.34 -2.02 -2.05
N ILE A 20 -2.22 -3.01 -1.84
CA ILE A 20 -2.84 -3.24 -0.52
C ILE A 20 -1.77 -3.58 0.53
N ALA A 21 -0.84 -4.49 0.19
CA ALA A 21 0.26 -4.84 1.10
C ALA A 21 1.14 -3.63 1.43
N VAL A 22 1.45 -2.78 0.44
CA VAL A 22 2.20 -1.53 0.62
C VAL A 22 1.46 -0.58 1.57
N LEU A 23 0.14 -0.38 1.41
CA LEU A 23 -0.64 0.47 2.30
C LEU A 23 -0.61 -0.01 3.76
N LEU A 24 -0.70 -1.33 3.99
CA LEU A 24 -0.60 -1.91 5.33
C LEU A 24 0.80 -1.75 5.92
N TYR A 25 1.83 -1.97 5.12
CA TYR A 25 3.22 -1.77 5.51
C TYR A 25 3.51 -0.31 5.91
N LEU A 26 3.08 0.64 5.07
CA LEU A 26 3.18 2.07 5.35
C LEU A 26 2.47 2.42 6.66
N LYS A 27 1.22 1.99 6.83
CA LYS A 27 0.43 2.24 8.05
C LYS A 27 1.14 1.74 9.30
N GLN A 28 1.74 0.54 9.25
CA GLN A 28 2.33 -0.09 10.42
C GLN A 28 3.66 0.56 10.85
N ARG A 29 4.48 1.01 9.89
CA ARG A 29 5.87 1.42 10.19
C ARG A 29 6.19 2.89 9.96
N TRP A 30 5.22 3.70 9.50
CA TRP A 30 5.45 5.11 9.14
C TRP A 30 6.24 5.93 10.19
N TYR A 31 5.91 5.77 11.47
CA TYR A 31 6.49 6.55 12.55
C TYR A 31 7.80 5.96 13.14
N VAL A 32 8.14 4.72 12.79
CA VAL A 32 9.29 3.98 13.36
C VAL A 32 10.33 3.57 12.32
N ALA A 33 10.12 3.87 11.03
CA ALA A 33 11.00 3.47 9.94
C ALA A 33 12.37 4.16 10.01
N SER A 34 13.43 3.40 9.70
CA SER A 34 14.79 3.94 9.53
C SER A 34 14.92 4.75 8.23
N SER A 35 16.02 5.49 8.05
CA SER A 35 16.24 6.30 6.84
C SER A 35 16.29 5.47 5.56
N ILE A 36 16.94 4.31 5.59
CA ILE A 36 17.02 3.39 4.44
C ILE A 36 15.65 2.76 4.18
N GLU A 37 14.95 2.35 5.25
CA GLU A 37 13.61 1.81 5.12
C GLU A 37 12.64 2.82 4.51
N ARG A 38 12.71 4.08 4.94
CA ARG A 38 11.87 5.15 4.39
C ARG A 38 12.14 5.41 2.91
N LEU A 39 13.40 5.30 2.46
CA LEU A 39 13.73 5.37 1.03
C LEU A 39 13.02 4.25 0.25
N LEU A 40 13.09 3.02 0.74
CA LEU A 40 12.41 1.88 0.12
C LEU A 40 10.88 2.07 0.13
N MET A 41 10.31 2.59 1.22
CA MET A 41 8.88 2.91 1.31
C MET A 41 8.45 3.89 0.22
N TYR A 42 9.22 4.96 -0.01
CA TYR A 42 8.92 5.90 -1.09
C TYR A 42 9.05 5.25 -2.47
N PHE A 43 10.11 4.46 -2.69
CA PHE A 43 10.26 3.71 -3.93
C PHE A 43 9.04 2.82 -4.22
N LEU A 44 8.54 2.08 -3.22
CA LEU A 44 7.36 1.24 -3.36
C LEU A 44 6.11 2.05 -3.70
N VAL A 45 5.94 3.23 -3.08
CA VAL A 45 4.81 4.13 -3.40
C VAL A 45 4.87 4.57 -4.86
N PHE A 46 6.03 4.98 -5.38
CA PHE A 46 6.16 5.40 -6.77
C PHE A 46 6.02 4.23 -7.75
N PHE A 47 6.61 3.09 -7.42
CA PHE A 47 6.56 1.91 -8.29
C PHE A 47 5.14 1.35 -8.41
N PHE A 48 4.32 1.43 -7.35
CA PHE A 48 2.93 0.97 -7.34
C PHE A 48 1.89 2.10 -7.34
N PHE A 49 2.30 3.32 -7.71
CA PHE A 49 1.46 4.51 -7.66
C PHE A 49 0.09 4.35 -8.36
N PRO A 50 -0.02 3.74 -9.55
CA PRO A 50 -1.31 3.56 -10.21
C PRO A 50 -2.30 2.73 -9.38
N GLY A 51 -1.83 1.65 -8.74
CA GLY A 51 -2.68 0.82 -7.89
C GLY A 51 -3.08 1.51 -6.58
N LEU A 52 -2.14 2.25 -5.98
CA LEU A 52 -2.42 3.07 -4.80
C LEU A 52 -3.47 4.15 -5.07
N LEU A 53 -3.44 4.76 -6.26
CA LEU A 53 -4.44 5.74 -6.69
C LEU A 53 -5.84 5.12 -6.80
N VAL A 54 -5.94 3.92 -7.39
CA VAL A 54 -7.21 3.17 -7.50
C VAL A 54 -7.79 2.85 -6.12
N LEU A 55 -6.94 2.47 -5.16
CA LEU A 55 -7.38 2.10 -3.82
C LEU A 55 -7.64 3.30 -2.89
N SER A 56 -7.09 4.48 -3.21
CA SER A 56 -7.14 5.67 -2.35
C SER A 56 -8.54 6.07 -1.85
N PRO A 57 -9.64 5.96 -2.64
CA PRO A 57 -10.96 6.35 -2.16
C PRO A 57 -11.56 5.39 -1.13
N PHE A 58 -11.07 4.15 -1.07
CA PHE A 58 -11.63 3.08 -0.25
C PHE A 58 -10.94 2.93 1.12
N VAL A 59 -9.79 3.56 1.29
CA VAL A 59 -8.91 3.33 2.44
C VAL A 59 -8.95 4.54 3.37
N ASN A 60 -9.30 4.31 4.64
CA ASN A 60 -9.31 5.35 5.67
C ASN A 60 -8.35 4.99 6.82
N PHE A 61 -7.24 5.71 6.91
CA PHE A 61 -6.22 5.54 7.95
C PHE A 61 -6.26 6.64 9.01
N ARG A 62 -7.42 7.28 9.20
CA ARG A 62 -7.60 8.22 10.30
C ARG A 62 -7.32 7.53 11.65
N PRO A 63 -6.59 8.18 12.58
CA PRO A 63 -6.42 7.67 13.93
C PRO A 63 -7.76 7.34 14.58
N GLN A 64 -7.82 6.21 15.28
CA GLN A 64 -9.01 5.84 16.05
C GLN A 64 -9.17 6.79 17.25
N ARG A 65 -10.42 7.02 17.64
CA ARG A 65 -10.71 7.86 18.80
C ARG A 65 -10.10 7.25 20.06
N ARG A 66 -9.32 8.04 20.80
CA ARG A 66 -8.77 7.63 22.10
C ARG A 66 -9.91 7.62 23.12
N GLN A 67 -10.04 6.55 23.90
CA GLN A 67 -10.90 6.56 25.09
C GLN A 67 -10.24 7.43 26.16
N ILE A 68 -10.99 8.41 26.67
CA ILE A 68 -10.57 9.26 27.79
C ILE A 68 -11.20 8.65 29.02
N GLN A 69 -10.39 8.09 29.92
CA GLN A 69 -10.83 7.74 31.27
C GLN A 69 -10.73 9.02 32.09
N VAL A 70 -11.86 9.47 32.64
CA VAL A 70 -11.95 10.61 33.56
C VAL A 70 -11.79 10.10 34.99
#